data_AF-A0A928JFD5-F1
#
_entry.id   AF-A0A928JFD5-F1
#
_cell.length_a   1.000
_cell.length_b   1.000
_cell.length_c   1.000
_cell.angle_alpha   90.00
_cell.angle_beta   90.00
_cell.angle_gamma   90.00
#
_symmetry.space_group_name_H-M   'P 1'
#
loop_
_entity.id
_entity.type
_entity.pdbx_description
1 polymer ?
#
loop_
_entity_poly.entity_id
_entity_poly.type
_entity_poly.pdbx_seq_one_letter_code
_entity_poly.pdbx_strand_id
1 'polypeptide(L)'
;MTDHKDVRVLRPDQLESVGGGTGTLGVYRPGFQYKRESLEYFRQCVGEETYRLAMNSDAGRVHHYAVARAFLNQRDWEKFCWIEEHGSLDGFPEQ
;
A
#
# COMPACT_ATOMS: atom_id res chain seq x y z
N MET A 1 -2.87 22.64 -9.74
CA MET A 1 -1.47 22.31 -9.44
C MET A 1 -1.50 21.02 -8.64
N THR A 2 -1.35 19.88 -9.32
CA THR A 2 -1.31 18.57 -8.66
C THR A 2 0.12 18.36 -8.20
N ASP A 3 0.35 18.41 -6.89
CA ASP A 3 1.62 18.08 -6.27
C ASP A 3 1.93 16.62 -6.56
N HIS A 4 2.76 16.39 -7.58
CA HIS A 4 3.37 15.09 -7.80
C HIS A 4 4.33 14.87 -6.63
N LYS A 5 3.86 14.18 -5.58
CA LYS A 5 4.75 13.60 -4.57
C LYS A 5 5.85 12.87 -5.32
N ASP A 6 7.06 13.40 -5.25
CA ASP A 6 8.19 12.93 -6.03
C ASP A 6 8.45 11.46 -5.71
N VAL A 7 8.06 10.58 -6.63
CA VAL A 7 8.06 9.11 -6.50
C VAL A 7 9.46 8.57 -6.19
N ARG A 8 10.50 9.38 -6.38
CA ARG A 8 11.90 8.95 -6.39
C ARG A 8 12.52 8.74 -5.01
N VAL A 9 11.87 9.15 -3.91
CA VAL A 9 12.53 9.11 -2.58
C VAL A 9 11.54 8.81 -1.45
N LEU A 10 10.93 7.62 -1.43
CA LEU A 10 10.42 7.07 -0.18
C LEU A 10 11.59 6.45 0.59
N ARG A 11 12.23 7.25 1.45
CA ARG A 11 13.26 6.75 2.38
C ARG A 11 12.61 5.80 3.40
N PRO A 12 13.31 4.73 3.84
CA PRO A 12 12.81 3.81 4.87
C PRO A 12 12.26 4.55 6.10
N ASP A 13 13.00 5.55 6.60
CA ASP A 13 12.56 6.40 7.72
C ASP A 13 11.25 7.17 7.48
N GLN A 14 10.96 7.57 6.24
CA GLN A 14 9.69 8.21 5.92
C GLN A 14 8.55 7.20 6.04
N LEU A 15 8.77 5.97 5.60
CA LEU A 15 7.80 4.87 5.70
C LEU A 15 7.67 4.32 7.13
N GLU A 16 8.69 4.42 7.96
CA GLU A 16 8.56 4.19 9.42
C GLU A 16 7.72 5.28 10.08
N SER A 17 7.79 6.52 9.58
CA SER A 17 6.98 7.64 10.06
C SER A 17 5.53 7.58 9.57
N VAL A 18 5.27 7.16 8.32
CA VAL A 18 3.91 6.82 7.82
C VAL A 18 3.41 5.51 8.45
N GLY A 19 4.35 4.63 8.80
CA GLY A 19 4.20 3.45 9.64
C GLY A 19 3.99 3.77 11.13
N GLY A 20 3.88 5.07 11.47
CA GLY A 20 3.31 5.61 12.69
C GLY A 20 3.65 4.81 13.93
N GLY A 21 4.77 5.20 14.57
CA GLY A 21 5.23 4.68 15.86
C GLY A 21 4.12 4.05 16.69
N THR A 22 4.16 2.72 16.79
CA THR A 22 3.64 1.91 17.90
C THR A 22 2.21 2.17 18.43
N GLY A 23 1.35 2.93 17.73
CA GLY A 23 0.10 3.39 18.35
C GLY A 23 -1.09 3.69 17.44
N THR A 24 -0.92 3.94 16.14
CA THR A 24 -2.06 4.37 15.27
C THR A 24 -2.35 3.43 14.09
N LEU A 25 -1.39 2.61 13.67
CA LEU A 25 -1.68 1.45 12.82
C LEU A 25 -1.96 0.29 13.76
N GLY A 26 -3.23 0.16 14.17
CA GLY A 26 -3.72 -1.01 14.90
C GLY A 26 -3.13 -2.26 14.25
N VAL A 27 -2.28 -2.95 15.02
CA VAL A 27 -1.41 -4.06 14.64
C VAL A 27 -1.84 -4.71 13.32
N TYR A 28 -1.33 -4.21 12.19
CA TYR A 28 -1.56 -4.84 10.90
C TYR A 28 -0.85 -6.18 10.95
N ARG A 29 -1.58 -7.23 11.33
CA ARG A 29 -1.01 -8.57 11.47
C ARG A 29 -0.98 -9.19 10.09
N PRO A 30 0.20 -9.57 9.57
CA PRO A 30 0.30 -10.27 8.31
C PRO A 30 -0.39 -11.62 8.39
N GLY A 31 -1.63 -11.67 7.89
CA GLY A 31 -2.39 -12.90 7.64
C GLY A 31 -2.45 -13.26 6.16
N PHE A 32 -1.64 -12.61 5.32
CA PHE A 32 -1.94 -12.40 3.89
C PHE A 32 -1.87 -13.68 3.05
N GLN A 33 -3.06 -14.23 2.78
CA GLN A 33 -3.23 -15.31 1.81
C GLN A 33 -3.16 -14.78 0.37
N TYR A 34 -3.53 -13.51 0.15
CA TYR A 34 -3.75 -12.93 -1.18
C TYR A 34 -2.89 -11.70 -1.46
N LYS A 35 -1.62 -11.77 -1.03
CA LYS A 35 -0.63 -10.70 -1.25
C LYS A 35 -0.45 -10.34 -2.73
N ARG A 36 -0.57 -11.31 -3.64
CA ARG A 36 -0.35 -11.06 -5.06
C ARG A 36 -1.50 -10.22 -5.62
N GLU A 37 -2.72 -10.59 -5.29
CA GLU A 37 -3.96 -9.95 -5.73
C GLU A 37 -4.02 -8.49 -5.25
N SER A 38 -3.63 -8.23 -4.00
CA SER A 38 -3.57 -6.87 -3.46
C SER A 38 -2.49 -6.02 -4.13
N LEU A 39 -1.33 -6.59 -4.45
CA LEU A 39 -0.26 -5.90 -5.18
C LEU A 39 -0.62 -5.63 -6.64
N GLU A 40 -1.38 -6.52 -7.29
CA GLU A 40 -1.93 -6.25 -8.62
C GLU A 40 -2.92 -5.09 -8.58
N TYR A 41 -3.80 -5.04 -7.58
CA TYR A 41 -4.69 -3.91 -7.36
C TYR A 41 -3.90 -2.61 -7.09
N PHE A 42 -2.88 -2.66 -6.23
CA PHE A 42 -2.00 -1.51 -5.99
C PHE A 42 -1.35 -1.01 -7.29
N ARG A 43 -0.84 -1.93 -8.13
CA ARG A 43 -0.27 -1.59 -9.46
C ARG A 43 -1.28 -0.89 -10.36
N GLN A 44 -2.55 -1.32 -10.34
CA GLN A 44 -3.62 -0.69 -11.12
C GLN A 44 -3.92 0.74 -10.63
N CYS A 45 -3.90 0.98 -9.32
CA CYS A 45 -4.16 2.30 -8.74
C CYS A 45 -3.07 3.33 -9.06
N VAL A 46 -1.79 2.95 -8.94
CA VAL A 46 -0.66 3.91 -9.07
C VAL A 46 -0.01 3.92 -10.45
N GLY A 47 -0.34 2.95 -11.31
CA GLY A 47 0.30 2.73 -12.61
C GLY A 47 1.62 1.97 -12.52
N GLU A 48 2.03 1.36 -13.63
CA GLU A 48 3.19 0.46 -13.67
C GLU A 48 4.52 1.12 -13.32
N GLU A 49 4.74 2.36 -13.76
CA GLU A 49 5.99 3.08 -13.47
C GLU A 49 6.14 3.38 -11.98
N THR A 50 5.09 3.95 -11.36
CA THR A 50 5.06 4.24 -9.91
C THR A 50 5.18 2.97 -9.10
N TYR A 51 4.44 1.91 -9.48
CA TYR A 51 4.51 0.61 -8.82
C TYR A 51 5.94 0.05 -8.85
N ARG A 52 6.59 0.09 -10.03
CA ARG A 52 7.96 -0.42 -10.19
C ARG A 52 8.94 0.36 -9.32
N LEU A 53 8.84 1.69 -9.27
CA LEU A 53 9.71 2.52 -8.43
C LEU A 53 9.48 2.26 -6.93
N ALA A 54 8.21 2.20 -6.53
CA ALA A 54 7.79 1.96 -5.17
C ALA A 54 8.25 0.59 -4.65
N MET A 55 8.03 -0.48 -5.44
CA MET A 55 8.32 -1.86 -5.06
C MET A 55 9.78 -2.28 -5.26
N ASN A 56 10.54 -1.60 -6.12
CA ASN A 56 11.99 -1.85 -6.25
C ASN A 56 12.86 -1.17 -5.19
N SER A 57 12.29 -0.26 -4.39
CA SER A 57 12.98 0.32 -3.23
C SER A 57 13.19 -0.75 -2.14
N ASP A 58 14.24 -0.60 -1.32
CA ASP A 58 14.47 -1.48 -0.15
C ASP A 58 13.24 -1.53 0.76
N ALA A 59 12.56 -0.40 0.93
CA ALA A 59 11.36 -0.31 1.74
C ALA A 59 10.15 -1.00 1.08
N GLY A 60 10.01 -0.97 -0.25
CA GLY A 60 8.98 -1.73 -0.96
C GLY A 60 9.18 -3.24 -0.87
N ARG A 61 10.44 -3.70 -0.87
CA ARG A 61 10.78 -5.12 -0.74
C ARG A 61 10.45 -5.68 0.64
N VAL A 62 10.65 -4.89 1.70
CA VAL A 62 10.44 -5.31 3.10
C VAL A 62 9.04 -4.95 3.60
N HIS A 63 8.52 -3.77 3.23
CA HIS A 63 7.28 -3.16 3.75
C HIS A 63 6.32 -2.72 2.64
N HIS A 64 6.00 -3.61 1.71
CA HIS A 64 5.03 -3.36 0.63
C HIS A 64 3.69 -2.75 1.11
N TYR A 65 3.20 -3.10 2.30
CA TYR A 65 1.99 -2.50 2.89
C TYR A 65 2.17 -1.01 3.26
N ALA A 66 3.32 -0.64 3.81
CA ALA A 66 3.61 0.75 4.18
C ALA A 66 3.72 1.62 2.92
N VAL A 67 4.32 1.04 1.87
CA VAL A 67 4.38 1.66 0.55
C VAL A 67 2.98 1.83 -0.03
N ALA A 68 2.15 0.79 -0.05
CA ALA A 68 0.77 0.89 -0.52
C ALA A 68 -0.02 1.95 0.25
N ARG A 69 0.09 2.01 1.58
CA ARG A 69 -0.57 3.02 2.41
C ARG A 69 -0.16 4.45 2.07
N ALA A 70 1.10 4.66 1.71
CA ALA A 70 1.65 5.98 1.40
C ALA A 70 1.15 6.53 0.05
N PHE A 71 0.83 5.64 -0.89
CA PHE A 71 0.38 5.99 -2.24
C PHE A 71 -1.13 5.95 -2.42
N LEU A 72 -1.82 5.05 -1.74
CA LEU A 72 -3.26 4.89 -1.86
C LEU A 72 -4.00 5.96 -1.04
N ASN A 73 -5.10 6.46 -1.59
CA ASN A 73 -6.08 7.21 -0.80
C ASN A 73 -6.78 6.27 0.20
N GLN A 74 -7.58 6.83 1.11
CA GLN A 74 -8.24 6.05 2.17
C GLN A 74 -9.10 4.89 1.61
N ARG A 75 -9.88 5.14 0.55
CA ARG A 75 -10.79 4.14 -0.03
C ARG A 75 -10.04 3.03 -0.76
N ASP A 76 -9.00 3.38 -1.51
CA ASP A 76 -8.17 2.38 -2.18
C ASP A 76 -7.33 1.59 -1.18
N TRP A 77 -6.92 2.20 -0.06
CA TRP A 77 -6.28 1.48 1.03
C TRP A 77 -7.21 0.43 1.67
N GLU A 78 -8.47 0.78 1.91
CA GLU A 78 -9.48 -0.17 2.43
C GLU A 78 -9.72 -1.34 1.48
N LYS A 79 -9.79 -1.06 0.17
CA LYS A 79 -9.87 -2.07 -0.89
C LYS A 79 -8.63 -2.96 -0.93
N PHE A 80 -7.44 -2.38 -0.80
CA PHE A 80 -6.19 -3.12 -0.75
C PHE A 80 -6.16 -4.10 0.43
N CYS A 81 -6.52 -3.64 1.63
CA CYS A 81 -6.62 -4.50 2.82
C CYS A 81 -7.68 -5.59 2.63
N TRP A 82 -8.85 -5.24 2.09
CA TRP A 82 -9.91 -6.21 1.83
C TRP A 82 -9.44 -7.33 0.89
N ILE A 83 -8.76 -7.00 -0.20
CA ILE A 83 -8.21 -7.98 -1.14
C ILE A 83 -7.15 -8.84 -0.45
N GLU A 84 -6.29 -8.27 0.40
CA GLU A 84 -5.30 -9.07 1.15
C GLU A 84 -5.96 -10.13 2.05
N GLU A 85 -7.16 -9.87 2.55
CA GLU A 85 -7.94 -10.77 3.40
C GLU A 85 -8.84 -11.74 2.61
N HIS A 86 -9.44 -11.30 1.51
CA HIS A 86 -10.52 -12.02 0.80
C HIS A 86 -10.17 -12.48 -0.62
N GLY A 87 -9.07 -11.98 -1.19
CA GLY A 87 -8.60 -12.34 -2.54
C GLY A 87 -9.25 -11.62 -3.71
N SER A 88 -10.37 -10.93 -3.50
CA SER A 88 -11.03 -10.10 -4.51
C SER A 88 -11.79 -8.95 -3.84
N LEU A 89 -12.36 -8.06 -4.65
CA LEU A 89 -13.27 -7.01 -4.18
C LEU A 89 -14.72 -7.50 -4.02
N ASP A 90 -14.99 -8.80 -4.20
CA ASP A 90 -16.33 -9.33 -4.04
C ASP A 90 -16.81 -9.13 -2.60
N GLY A 91 -17.99 -8.54 -2.45
CA GLY A 91 -18.55 -8.21 -1.14
C GLY A 91 -17.92 -7.00 -0.44
N PHE A 92 -16.99 -6.27 -1.09
CA PHE A 92 -16.45 -5.03 -0.54
C PHE A 92 -17.59 -4.00 -0.38
N PRO A 93 -17.78 -3.42 0.81
CA PRO A 93 -18.88 -2.49 1.05
C PRO A 93 -18.72 -1.22 0.21
N GLU A 94 -19.61 -1.04 -0.76
CA GLU A 94 -19.73 0.20 -1.53
C GLU A 94 -20.46 1.24 -0.67
N GLN A 95 -19.72 1.93 0.20
CA GLN A 95 -20.19 3.15 0.86
C GLN A 95 -20.02 4.38 -0.04
#